data_AF-A0A0A9HLE8-F1
#
_entry.id   AF-A0A0A9HLE8-F1
#
_cell.length_a   1.000
_cell.length_b   1.000
_cell.length_c   1.000
_cell.angle_alpha   90.00
_cell.angle_beta   90.00
_cell.angle_gamma   90.00
#
_symmetry.space_group_name_H-M   'P 1'
#
loop_
_entity.id
_entity.type
_entity.pdbx_description
1 polymer ?
#
loop_
_entity_poly.entity_id
_entity_poly.type
_entity_poly.pdbx_seq_one_letter_code
_entity_poly.pdbx_strand_id
1 'polypeptide(L)'
;MKKTNNEEENYNLPSGMEARYMVHDMQTCLLLVHIIEICAGRIDEAASMINKESHWFIQLTCSICDNLNHKMSLSQDAENNEATINCINKEIELDMQELAQSLLRLDEKTNNSKTKQTLWAVVKSSYYATHCPPYVMNRHVSRVIFEPV
;
A
#
# COMPACT_ATOMS: atom_id res chain seq x y z
N MET A 1 -21.27 -22.54 -35.87
CA MET A 1 -21.68 -21.11 -35.78
C MET A 1 -22.43 -20.88 -34.48
N LYS A 2 -21.80 -20.17 -33.53
CA LYS A 2 -22.33 -19.47 -32.33
C LYS A 2 -21.11 -19.11 -31.47
N LYS A 3 -20.42 -18.04 -31.86
CA LYS A 3 -20.38 -16.70 -31.24
C LYS A 3 -19.69 -16.72 -29.87
N THR A 4 -18.39 -16.44 -29.94
CA THR A 4 -17.52 -15.91 -28.89
C THR A 4 -18.01 -14.52 -28.46
N ASN A 5 -18.32 -14.34 -27.19
CA ASN A 5 -18.55 -13.00 -26.63
C ASN A 5 -17.18 -12.47 -26.14
N ASN A 6 -16.49 -11.78 -27.05
CA ASN A 6 -15.47 -10.80 -26.69
C ASN A 6 -16.21 -9.53 -26.25
N GLU A 7 -16.24 -9.26 -24.95
CA GLU A 7 -16.52 -7.93 -24.42
C GLU A 7 -15.18 -7.32 -23.98
N GLU A 8 -14.37 -6.94 -24.98
CA GLU A 8 -13.35 -5.91 -24.80
C GLU A 8 -14.08 -4.56 -24.82
N GLU A 9 -14.66 -4.19 -23.67
CA GLU A 9 -15.13 -2.83 -23.48
C GLU A 9 -13.92 -1.89 -23.48
N ASN A 10 -13.87 -1.11 -24.54
CA ASN A 10 -12.80 -0.18 -24.87
C ASN A 10 -12.90 1.06 -23.96
N TYR A 11 -12.29 1.00 -22.78
CA TYR A 11 -12.06 2.16 -21.92
C TYR A 11 -10.94 3.02 -22.50
N ASN A 12 -11.28 3.83 -23.52
CA ASN A 12 -10.37 4.86 -24.02
C ASN A 12 -10.13 5.90 -22.91
N LEU A 13 -8.98 5.80 -22.24
CA LEU A 13 -8.47 6.84 -21.35
C LEU A 13 -8.12 8.08 -22.21
N PRO A 14 -8.45 9.31 -21.79
CA PRO A 14 -7.90 10.50 -22.44
C PRO A 14 -6.38 10.44 -22.33
N SER A 15 -5.71 10.37 -23.49
CA SER A 15 -4.27 10.50 -23.62
C SER A 15 -3.86 11.86 -23.04
N GLY A 16 -3.22 11.88 -21.88
CA GLY A 16 -2.64 13.11 -21.33
C GLY A 16 -2.46 13.21 -19.82
N MET A 17 -3.11 12.38 -19.01
CA MET A 17 -2.88 12.38 -17.56
C MET A 17 -2.89 10.95 -17.03
N GLU A 18 -1.72 10.33 -17.05
CA GLU A 18 -1.48 9.15 -16.26
C GLU A 18 -1.57 9.60 -14.79
N ALA A 19 -2.74 9.42 -14.18
CA ALA A 19 -2.97 9.67 -12.77
C ALA A 19 -2.06 8.74 -11.99
N ARG A 20 -0.84 9.21 -11.73
CA ARG A 20 0.11 8.55 -10.86
C ARG A 20 -0.40 8.76 -9.44
N TYR A 21 -1.05 7.72 -8.91
CA TYR A 21 -1.48 7.71 -7.51
C TYR A 21 -0.27 7.99 -6.63
N MET A 22 -0.38 9.00 -5.77
CA MET A 22 0.73 9.40 -4.91
C MET A 22 1.04 8.27 -3.94
N VAL A 23 2.29 7.81 -3.95
CA VAL A 23 2.81 6.96 -2.89
C VAL A 23 3.17 7.86 -1.74
N HIS A 24 2.62 7.57 -0.57
CA HIS A 24 2.93 8.30 0.64
C HIS A 24 4.33 7.90 1.12
N ASP A 25 5.16 8.90 1.42
CA ASP A 25 6.41 8.66 2.14
C ASP A 25 6.13 8.10 3.55
N MET A 26 7.17 7.61 4.23
CA MET A 26 7.06 7.12 5.60
C MET A 26 6.27 8.07 6.51
N GLN A 27 6.56 9.36 6.48
CA GLN A 27 5.95 10.32 7.42
C GLN A 27 4.45 10.44 7.20
N THR A 28 4.04 10.44 5.94
CA THR A 28 2.64 10.50 5.55
C THR A 28 1.90 9.22 5.93
N CYS A 29 2.51 8.04 5.72
CA CYS A 29 1.94 6.77 6.16
C CYS A 29 1.76 6.70 7.68
N LEU A 30 2.77 7.13 8.46
CA LEU A 30 2.67 7.15 9.92
C LEU A 30 1.62 8.15 10.42
N LEU A 31 1.52 9.31 9.78
CA LEU A 31 0.47 10.29 10.08
C LEU A 31 -0.92 9.71 9.82
N LEU A 32 -1.12 9.01 8.71
CA LEU A 32 -2.38 8.34 8.39
C LEU A 32 -2.74 7.29 9.45
N VAL A 33 -1.79 6.45 9.86
CA VAL A 33 -2.01 5.47 10.93
C VAL A 33 -2.39 6.18 12.23
N HIS A 34 -1.66 7.24 12.59
CA HIS A 34 -1.94 8.01 13.80
C HIS A 34 -3.36 8.60 13.80
N ILE A 35 -3.79 9.16 12.66
CA ILE A 35 -5.16 9.66 12.46
C ILE A 35 -6.18 8.52 12.60
N ILE A 36 -5.93 7.36 11.99
CA ILE A 36 -6.84 6.21 12.06
C ILE A 36 -6.97 5.70 13.50
N GLU A 37 -5.88 5.61 14.25
CA GLU A 37 -5.91 5.21 15.66
C GLU A 37 -6.74 6.20 16.50
N ILE A 38 -6.53 7.51 16.33
CA ILE A 38 -7.34 8.54 17.01
C ILE A 38 -8.82 8.43 16.64
N CYS A 39 -9.14 8.35 15.35
CA CYS A 39 -10.52 8.23 14.86
C CYS A 39 -11.21 6.97 15.37
N ALA A 40 -10.44 5.91 15.66
CA ALA A 40 -10.94 4.67 16.23
C ALA A 40 -10.94 4.65 17.77
N GLY A 41 -10.67 5.78 18.44
CA GLY A 41 -10.68 5.94 19.89
C GLY A 41 -9.44 5.42 20.63
N ARG A 42 -8.39 5.02 19.89
CA ARG A 42 -7.14 4.46 20.41
C ARG A 42 -6.06 5.53 20.59
N ILE A 43 -6.36 6.51 21.43
CA ILE A 43 -5.52 7.71 21.64
C ILE A 43 -4.19 7.33 22.29
N ASP A 44 -4.21 6.40 23.24
CA ASP A 44 -3.00 5.94 23.94
C ASP A 44 -2.06 5.20 22.98
N GLU A 45 -2.60 4.36 22.10
CA GLU A 45 -1.83 3.69 21.04
C GLU A 45 -1.24 4.72 20.07
N ALA A 46 -2.03 5.71 19.63
CA ALA A 46 -1.54 6.78 18.76
C ALA A 46 -0.39 7.57 19.42
N ALA A 47 -0.53 7.92 20.70
CA ALA A 47 0.52 8.60 21.46
C ALA A 47 1.77 7.73 21.65
N SER A 48 1.60 6.42 21.88
CA SER A 48 2.70 5.48 22.03
C SER A 48 3.56 5.36 20.76
N MET A 49 2.96 5.53 19.57
CA MET A 49 3.69 5.52 18.30
C MET A 49 4.67 6.68 18.14
N ILE A 50 4.46 7.80 18.84
CA ILE A 50 5.36 8.97 18.83
C ILE A 50 6.63 8.68 19.66
N ASN A 51 6.51 7.86 20.70
CA ASN A 51 7.62 7.48 21.58
C ASN A 51 8.33 6.24 21.00
N LYS A 52 9.29 6.51 20.12
CA LYS A 52 10.11 5.63 19.24
C LYS A 52 10.67 4.30 19.78
N GLU A 53 10.38 3.85 20.99
CA GLU A 53 10.88 2.58 21.50
C GLU A 53 10.04 1.40 21.00
N SER A 54 10.50 0.88 19.86
CA SER A 54 10.27 -0.48 19.38
C SER A 54 8.83 -0.82 19.00
N HIS A 55 8.55 -0.62 17.72
CA HIS A 55 7.97 -1.74 17.00
C HIS A 55 8.73 -1.92 15.70
N TRP A 56 9.53 -2.98 15.61
CA TRP A 56 10.11 -3.45 14.36
C TRP A 56 9.08 -3.50 13.21
N PHE A 57 7.80 -3.72 13.55
CA PHE A 57 6.66 -3.66 12.64
C PHE A 57 6.45 -2.28 12.00
N ILE A 58 6.66 -1.21 12.78
CA ILE A 58 6.67 0.17 12.28
C ILE A 58 7.87 0.36 11.36
N GLN A 59 9.07 -0.08 11.75
CA GLN A 59 10.26 0.03 10.91
C GLN A 59 10.09 -0.70 9.57
N LEU A 60 9.52 -1.90 9.58
CA LEU A 60 9.22 -2.69 8.39
C LEU A 60 8.18 -2.00 7.50
N THR A 61 7.13 -1.46 8.12
CA THR A 61 6.12 -0.63 7.43
C THR A 61 6.76 0.60 6.77
N CYS A 62 7.65 1.30 7.47
CA CYS A 62 8.38 2.45 6.95
C CYS A 62 9.28 2.07 5.77
N SER A 63 10.06 0.99 5.90
CA SER A 63 10.95 0.45 4.85
C SER A 63 10.18 0.22 3.56
N ILE A 64 9.02 -0.46 3.64
CA ILE A 64 8.16 -0.72 2.49
C ILE A 64 7.69 0.60 1.86
N CYS A 65 7.19 1.55 2.65
CA CYS A 65 6.67 2.81 2.12
C CYS A 65 7.76 3.65 1.43
N ASP A 66 8.94 3.73 2.02
CA ASP A 66 10.07 4.46 1.46
C ASP A 66 10.58 3.80 0.17
N ASN A 67 10.68 2.46 0.14
CA ASN A 67 11.06 1.72 -1.06
C ASN A 67 10.02 1.84 -2.18
N LEU A 68 8.73 1.84 -1.84
CA LEU A 68 7.64 2.09 -2.80
C LEU A 68 7.75 3.51 -3.40
N ASN A 69 8.01 4.52 -2.56
CA ASN A 69 8.15 5.89 -2.99
C ASN A 69 9.42 6.08 -3.85
N HIS A 70 10.53 5.47 -3.45
CA HIS A 70 11.78 5.49 -4.19
C HIS A 70 11.66 4.81 -5.56
N LYS A 71 11.00 3.66 -5.63
CA LYS A 71 10.68 3.03 -6.92
C LYS A 71 9.86 3.95 -7.80
N MET A 72 8.87 4.63 -7.23
CA MET A 72 8.00 5.55 -7.96
C MET A 72 8.79 6.74 -8.54
N SER A 73 9.76 7.29 -7.80
CA SER A 73 10.60 8.38 -8.30
C SER A 73 11.54 7.92 -9.42
N LEU A 74 12.12 6.72 -9.31
CA LEU A 74 13.00 6.14 -10.33
C LEU A 74 12.26 5.76 -11.63
N SER A 75 10.96 5.44 -11.54
CA SER A 75 10.15 5.03 -12.71
C SER A 75 10.03 6.09 -13.80
N GLN A 76 10.42 7.34 -13.53
CA GLN A 76 10.45 8.43 -14.53
C GLN A 76 11.56 8.23 -15.58
N ASP A 77 12.62 7.50 -15.23
CA ASP A 77 13.73 7.13 -16.12
C ASP A 77 14.07 5.65 -15.89
N ALA A 78 13.11 4.78 -16.24
CA ALA A 78 13.17 3.37 -15.90
C ALA A 78 14.33 2.61 -16.58
N GLU A 79 14.75 3.05 -17.77
CA GLU A 79 15.80 2.38 -18.55
C GLU A 79 17.18 2.54 -17.90
N ASN A 80 17.51 3.73 -17.39
CA ASN A 80 18.76 3.97 -16.67
C ASN A 80 18.77 3.38 -15.25
N ASN A 81 17.59 3.10 -14.68
CA ASN A 81 17.43 2.69 -13.28
C ASN A 81 16.97 1.23 -13.12
N GLU A 82 16.95 0.43 -14.18
CA GLU A 82 16.39 -0.93 -14.17
C GLU A 82 16.98 -1.81 -13.07
N ALA A 83 18.31 -1.82 -12.93
CA ALA A 83 19.00 -2.62 -11.91
C ALA A 83 18.60 -2.20 -10.48
N THR A 84 18.49 -0.90 -10.23
CA THR A 84 18.08 -0.33 -8.94
C THR A 84 16.62 -0.65 -8.63
N ILE A 85 15.73 -0.49 -9.61
CA ILE A 85 14.29 -0.83 -9.50
C ILE A 85 14.13 -2.32 -9.19
N ASN A 86 14.90 -3.20 -9.84
CA ASN A 86 14.86 -4.63 -9.59
C ASN A 86 15.36 -5.01 -8.19
N CYS A 87 16.36 -4.29 -7.65
CA CYS A 87 16.80 -4.46 -6.27
C CYS A 87 15.71 -4.04 -5.28
N ILE A 88 15.14 -2.85 -5.47
CA ILE A 88 14.07 -2.31 -4.62
C ILE A 88 12.83 -3.22 -4.65
N ASN A 89 12.45 -3.77 -5.80
CA ASN A 89 11.34 -4.71 -5.90
C ASN A 89 11.56 -5.95 -5.02
N LYS A 90 12.77 -6.52 -5.01
CA LYS A 90 13.10 -7.67 -4.16
C LYS A 90 13.02 -7.32 -2.67
N GLU A 91 13.50 -6.14 -2.29
CA GLU A 91 13.40 -5.65 -0.91
C GLU A 91 11.93 -5.49 -0.48
N ILE A 92 11.09 -4.86 -1.33
CA ILE A 92 9.65 -4.71 -1.08
C ILE A 92 9.00 -6.08 -0.92
N GLU A 93 9.31 -7.05 -1.77
CA GLU A 93 8.74 -8.40 -1.69
C GLU A 93 9.12 -9.12 -0.40
N LEU A 94 10.40 -9.04 0.01
CA LEU A 94 10.89 -9.61 1.25
C LEU A 94 10.23 -8.97 2.47
N ASP A 95 10.19 -7.64 2.52
CA ASP A 95 9.58 -6.89 3.62
C ASP A 95 8.08 -7.15 3.72
N MET A 96 7.38 -7.20 2.58
CA MET A 96 5.95 -7.54 2.54
C MET A 96 5.68 -8.97 3.02
N GLN A 97 6.57 -9.92 2.67
CA GLN A 97 6.48 -11.30 3.15
C GLN A 97 6.72 -11.39 4.66
N GLU A 98 7.75 -10.70 5.18
CA GLU A 98 8.02 -10.63 6.61
C GLU A 98 6.85 -10.00 7.37
N LEU A 99 6.26 -8.92 6.83
CA LEU A 99 5.12 -8.24 7.41
C LEU A 99 3.89 -9.15 7.44
N ALA A 100 3.62 -9.90 6.37
CA ALA A 100 2.54 -10.88 6.33
C ALA A 100 2.75 -12.01 7.36
N GLN A 101 3.95 -12.55 7.48
CA GLN A 101 4.27 -13.60 8.44
C GLN A 101 4.14 -13.11 9.88
N SER A 102 4.51 -11.86 10.14
CA SER A 102 4.41 -11.25 11.47
C SER A 102 2.96 -11.17 11.98
N LEU A 103 2.02 -10.92 11.07
CA LEU A 103 0.59 -10.85 11.37
C LEU A 103 -0.03 -12.23 11.60
N LEU A 104 0.46 -13.27 10.91
CA LEU A 104 0.03 -14.65 11.14
C LEU A 104 0.47 -15.16 12.52
N ARG A 105 1.58 -14.65 13.05
CA ARG A 105 2.11 -14.99 14.38
C ARG A 105 1.51 -14.13 15.50
N LEU A 106 0.55 -13.26 15.18
CA LEU A 106 -0.05 -12.35 16.11
C LEU A 106 -1.03 -13.10 17.03
N ASP A 107 -0.66 -13.27 18.29
CA ASP A 107 -1.60 -13.75 19.32
C ASP A 107 -2.62 -12.63 19.63
N GLU A 108 -3.91 -12.95 19.64
CA GLU A 108 -4.99 -12.02 20.00
C GLU A 108 -4.82 -11.43 21.39
N LYS A 109 -4.10 -12.12 22.29
CA LYS A 109 -3.75 -11.63 23.64
C LYS A 109 -2.74 -10.47 23.66
N THR A 110 -2.10 -10.14 22.54
CA THR A 110 -1.14 -9.03 22.50
C THR A 110 -1.88 -7.70 22.36
N ASN A 111 -1.67 -6.77 23.30
CA ASN A 111 -2.40 -5.50 23.45
C ASN A 111 -2.38 -4.55 22.22
N ASN A 112 -1.62 -4.85 21.16
CA ASN A 112 -1.49 -3.99 19.97
C ASN A 112 -1.93 -4.65 18.64
N SER A 113 -2.74 -5.72 18.72
CA SER A 113 -3.16 -6.45 17.53
C SER A 113 -3.91 -5.57 16.51
N LYS A 114 -4.77 -4.67 16.98
CA LYS A 114 -5.53 -3.73 16.14
C LYS A 114 -4.65 -2.66 15.49
N THR A 115 -3.70 -2.07 16.21
CA THR A 115 -2.77 -1.07 15.63
C THR A 115 -1.90 -1.70 14.53
N LYS A 116 -1.44 -2.94 14.71
CA LYS A 116 -0.73 -3.69 13.66
C LYS A 116 -1.61 -3.97 12.45
N GLN A 117 -2.90 -4.24 12.65
CA GLN A 117 -3.85 -4.36 11.55
C GLN A 117 -4.05 -3.03 10.81
N THR A 118 -4.08 -1.90 11.52
CA THR A 118 -4.12 -0.56 10.90
C THR A 118 -2.89 -0.32 10.04
N LEU A 119 -1.69 -0.54 10.60
CA LEU A 119 -0.42 -0.43 9.87
C LEU A 119 -0.43 -1.33 8.63
N TRP A 120 -0.86 -2.59 8.77
CA TRP A 120 -0.99 -3.51 7.64
C TRP A 120 -1.96 -3.04 6.57
N ALA A 121 -3.12 -2.48 6.96
CA ALA A 121 -4.10 -1.96 6.02
C ALA A 121 -3.53 -0.79 5.21
N VAL A 122 -2.81 0.12 5.87
CA VAL A 122 -2.12 1.24 5.20
C VAL A 122 -1.06 0.73 4.24
N VAL A 123 -0.18 -0.18 4.67
CA VAL A 123 0.87 -0.75 3.80
C VAL A 123 0.29 -1.47 2.59
N LYS A 124 -0.71 -2.33 2.78
CA LYS A 124 -1.39 -3.01 1.66
C LYS A 124 -2.01 -2.03 0.69
N SER A 125 -2.60 -0.94 1.19
CA SER A 125 -3.22 0.08 0.34
C SER A 125 -2.16 0.79 -0.51
N SER A 126 -1.03 1.17 0.09
CA SER A 126 0.11 1.75 -0.62
C SER A 126 0.73 0.79 -1.64
N TYR A 127 0.89 -0.48 -1.26
CA TYR A 127 1.39 -1.53 -2.15
C TYR A 127 0.42 -1.76 -3.33
N TYR A 128 -0.88 -1.79 -3.07
CA TYR A 128 -1.90 -1.91 -4.12
C TYR A 128 -1.88 -0.70 -5.07
N ALA A 129 -1.80 0.52 -4.53
CA ALA A 129 -1.75 1.75 -5.33
C ALA A 129 -0.54 1.82 -6.27
N THR A 130 0.57 1.20 -5.89
CA THR A 130 1.82 1.19 -6.68
C THR A 130 1.91 0.07 -7.70
N HIS A 131 1.26 -1.07 -7.46
CA HIS A 131 1.36 -2.25 -8.32
C HIS A 131 0.12 -2.47 -9.20
N CYS A 132 -1.00 -1.84 -8.85
CA CYS A 132 -2.22 -1.94 -9.65
C CYS A 132 -2.17 -1.01 -10.86
N PRO A 133 -2.37 -1.53 -12.09
CA PRO A 133 -2.49 -0.67 -13.27
C PRO A 133 -3.64 0.34 -13.12
N PRO A 134 -3.51 1.59 -13.61
CA PRO A 134 -4.53 2.62 -13.41
C PRO A 134 -5.93 2.25 -13.90
N TYR A 135 -6.03 1.52 -15.02
CA TYR A 135 -7.33 1.07 -15.55
C TYR A 135 -8.01 0.02 -14.65
N VAL A 136 -7.22 -0.86 -14.01
CA VAL A 136 -7.72 -1.83 -13.03
C VAL A 136 -8.17 -1.12 -11.77
N MET A 137 -7.41 -0.11 -11.30
CA MET A 137 -7.76 0.71 -10.15
C MET A 137 -9.11 1.40 -10.35
N ASN A 138 -9.31 2.07 -11.49
CA ASN A 138 -10.57 2.75 -11.81
C ASN A 138 -11.76 1.78 -11.83
N ARG A 139 -11.57 0.60 -12.42
CA ARG A 139 -12.59 -0.46 -12.42
C ARG A 139 -12.89 -0.93 -11.00
N HIS A 140 -11.87 -1.15 -10.17
CA HIS A 140 -12.06 -1.58 -8.78
C HIS A 140 -12.79 -0.51 -7.95
N VAL A 141 -12.44 0.76 -8.09
CA VAL A 141 -13.14 1.87 -7.43
C VAL A 141 -14.60 1.94 -7.87
N SER A 142 -14.87 1.83 -9.19
CA SER A 142 -16.23 1.81 -9.73
C SER A 142 -17.08 0.72 -9.06
N ARG A 143 -16.56 -0.51 -9.06
CA ARG A 143 -17.26 -1.68 -8.53
C ARG A 143 -17.45 -1.66 -7.02
N VAL A 144 -16.45 -1.20 -6.26
CA VAL A 144 -16.49 -1.26 -4.79
C VAL A 144 -17.32 -0.13 -4.19
N ILE A 145 -17.33 1.07 -4.82
CA ILE A 145 -17.96 2.26 -4.25
C ILE A 145 -19.36 2.50 -4.81
N PHE A 146 -19.59 2.22 -6.10
CA PHE A 146 -20.80 2.65 -6.78
C PHE A 146 -21.73 1.51 -7.19
N GLU A 147 -21.26 0.26 -7.22
CA GLU A 147 -22.11 -0.90 -7.51
C GLU A 147 -22.62 -1.54 -6.21
N PRO A 148 -23.92 -1.87 -6.12
CA PRO A 148 -24.47 -2.62 -4.99
C PRO A 148 -24.00 -4.08 -4.98
N VAL A 149 -23.95 -4.68 -3.78
CA VAL A 149 -23.56 -6.09 -3.54
C VAL A 149 -24.71 -7.04 -3.80
#